data_AF-A0A7V3KWZ8-F1
#
_entry.id   AF-A0A7V3KWZ8-F1
#
_cell.length_a   1.000
_cell.length_b   1.000
_cell.length_c   1.000
_cell.angle_alpha   90.00
_cell.angle_beta   90.00
_cell.angle_gamma   90.00
#
_symmetry.space_group_name_H-M   'P 1'
#
loop_
_entity.id
_entity.type
_entity.pdbx_description
1 polymer ?
#
loop_
_entity_poly.entity_id
_entity_poly.type
_entity_poly.pdbx_seq_one_letter_code
_entity_poly.pdbx_strand_id
1 'polypeptide(L)' 'DPQGLKEYYRQRNLLKIQVTAEHVGNAVVFLASAASAATTGATLPVDGGIPAAFPR' A
#
# COMPACT_ATOMS: atom_id res chain seq x y z
N ASP A 1 8.17 21.31 -7.00
CA ASP A 1 9.03 21.41 -5.81
C ASP A 1 8.94 20.09 -5.05
N PRO A 2 10.08 19.46 -4.66
CA PRO A 2 10.10 18.36 -3.70
C PRO A 2 9.15 18.53 -2.49
N GLN A 3 8.88 19.76 -2.03
CA GLN A 3 7.96 20.01 -0.92
C GLN A 3 6.51 19.61 -1.20
N GLY A 4 6.01 19.81 -2.43
CA GLY A 4 4.61 19.51 -2.80
C GLY A 4 4.37 18.07 -3.27
N LEU A 5 5.44 17.29 -3.48
CA LEU A 5 5.34 15.98 -4.13
C LEU A 5 4.60 14.95 -3.26
N LYS A 6 4.83 14.98 -1.94
CA LYS A 6 4.14 14.08 -0.99
C LYS A 6 2.63 14.35 -0.98
N GLU A 7 2.25 15.63 -0.95
CA GLU A 7 0.85 16.03 -0.97
C GLU A 7 0.20 15.67 -2.31
N TYR A 8 0.89 15.91 -3.43
CA TYR A 8 0.43 15.49 -4.74
C TYR A 8 0.12 13.99 -4.81
N TYR A 9 1.00 13.12 -4.29
CA TYR A 9 0.73 11.67 -4.28
C TYR A 9 -0.38 11.28 -3.31
N ARG A 10 -0.45 11.92 -2.13
CA ARG A 10 -1.55 11.72 -1.17
C ARG A 10 -2.90 12.02 -1.81
N GLN A 11 -3.00 13.11 -2.57
CA GLN A 11 -4.23 13.51 -3.25
C GLN A 11 -4.64 12.58 -4.38
N ARG A 12 -3.77 11.68 -4.85
CA ARG A 12 -4.07 10.76 -5.96
C ARG A 12 -4.58 9.40 -5.53
N ASN A 13 -4.28 8.97 -4.32
CA ASN A 13 -4.84 7.74 -3.80
C ASN A 13 -6.28 7.99 -3.28
N LEU A 14 -7.12 6.95 -3.24
CA LEU A 14 -8.53 7.09 -2.87
C LEU A 14 -8.70 7.45 -1.39
N LEU A 15 -7.83 6.95 -0.53
CA LEU A 15 -7.92 7.13 0.92
C LEU A 15 -7.41 8.51 1.41
N LYS A 16 -6.73 9.27 0.55
CA LYS A 16 -6.10 10.57 0.88
C LYS A 16 -5.12 10.49 2.05
N ILE A 17 -4.46 9.35 2.22
CA ILE A 17 -3.49 9.09 3.29
C ILE A 17 -2.06 9.09 2.77
N GLN A 18 -1.13 9.41 3.66
CA GLN A 18 0.29 9.19 3.41
C GLN A 18 0.59 7.69 3.53
N VAL A 19 1.26 7.14 2.52
CA VAL A 19 1.80 5.77 2.58
C VAL A 19 3.27 5.85 2.95
N THR A 20 3.68 5.08 3.96
CA THR A 20 5.05 5.07 4.50
C THR A 20 5.70 3.70 4.30
N ALA A 21 7.02 3.64 4.51
CA ALA A 21 7.75 2.38 4.50
C ALA A 21 7.26 1.41 5.59
N GLU A 22 6.77 1.93 6.72
CA GLU A 22 6.21 1.11 7.80
C GLU A 22 4.93 0.39 7.37
N HIS A 23 4.07 1.03 6.58
CA HIS A 23 2.88 0.35 6.05
C HIS A 23 3.28 -0.84 5.15
N VAL A 24 4.32 -0.69 4.35
CA VAL A 24 4.87 -1.79 3.53
C VAL A 24 5.46 -2.88 4.43
N GLY A 25 6.23 -2.50 5.45
CA GLY A 25 6.79 -3.44 6.44
C GLY A 25 5.71 -4.26 7.14
N ASN A 26 4.62 -3.62 7.57
CA ASN A 26 3.50 -4.30 8.21
C ASN A 26 2.81 -5.31 7.28
N ALA A 27 2.66 -4.99 5.99
CA ALA A 27 2.12 -5.92 5.00
C ALA A 27 3.05 -7.13 4.77
N VAL A 28 4.38 -6.91 4.75
CA VAL A 28 5.37 -7.99 4.67
C VAL A 28 5.28 -8.89 5.90
N VAL A 29 5.24 -8.32 7.10
CA VAL A 29 5.11 -9.08 8.35
C VAL A 29 3.80 -9.87 8.36
N PHE A 30 2.69 -9.29 7.91
CA PHE A 30 1.42 -10.01 7.77
C PHE A 30 1.55 -11.25 6.87
N LEU A 31 2.13 -11.09 5.67
CA LEU A 31 2.35 -12.19 4.72
C LEU A 31 3.36 -13.24 5.22
N ALA A 32 4.28 -12.86 6.11
CA ALA A 32 5.22 -13.78 6.75
C ALA A 32 4.67 -14.45 8.02
N SER A 33 3.51 -14.01 8.53
CA SER A 33 2.93 -14.48 9.78
C SER A 33 1.92 -15.63 9.58
N ALA A 34 1.65 -16.36 10.66
CA ALA A 34 0.60 -17.38 10.67
C ALA A 34 -0.82 -16.84 10.35
N ALA A 35 -1.04 -15.51 10.47
CA ALA A 35 -2.32 -14.89 10.15
C ALA A 35 -2.71 -15.02 8.66
N SER A 36 -1.74 -15.25 7.79
CA SER A 36 -1.94 -15.42 6.34
C SER A 36 -1.58 -16.83 5.86
N ALA A 37 -1.53 -17.83 6.74
CA ALA A 37 -1.05 -19.18 6.44
C ALA A 37 -1.79 -19.89 5.28
N ALA A 38 -3.03 -19.50 4.98
CA ALA A 38 -3.83 -20.05 3.89
C ALA A 38 -3.78 -19.20 2.59
N THR A 39 -2.96 -18.15 2.55
CA THR A 39 -2.89 -17.21 1.43
C THR A 39 -1.62 -17.45 0.62
N THR A 40 -1.76 -17.66 -0.70
CA THR A 40 -0.64 -17.77 -1.64
C THR A 40 -1.03 -17.21 -3.01
N GLY A 41 -0.07 -16.79 -3.82
CA GLY A 41 -0.30 -16.23 -5.16
C GLY A 41 -1.07 -14.90 -5.19
N ALA A 42 -1.37 -14.32 -4.03
CA ALA A 42 -2.13 -13.08 -3.92
C ALA A 42 -1.24 -11.84 -4.02
N THR A 43 -1.80 -10.75 -4.55
CA THR A 43 -1.21 -9.40 -4.48
C THR A 43 -1.95 -8.59 -3.42
N LEU A 44 -1.22 -7.96 -2.50
CA LEU A 44 -1.75 -7.05 -1.49
C LEU A 44 -1.24 -5.62 -1.74
N PRO A 45 -2.03 -4.74 -2.39
CA PRO A 45 -1.63 -3.36 -2.62
C PRO A 45 -1.48 -2.56 -1.32
N VAL A 46 -0.40 -1.77 -1.23
CA VAL A 46 -0.13 -0.85 -0.10
C VAL A 46 0.14 0.55 -0.67
N ASP A 47 -0.89 1.17 -1.22
CA ASP A 47 -0.76 2.40 -2.02
C ASP A 47 -1.82 3.48 -1.70
N GLY A 48 -2.69 3.22 -0.73
CA GLY A 48 -3.83 4.09 -0.39
C GLY A 48 -4.97 4.02 -1.41
N GLY A 49 -4.97 3.00 -2.28
CA GLY A 49 -5.95 2.76 -3.32
C GLY A 49 -5.68 3.57 -4.57
N ILE A 50 -4.64 3.25 -5.36
CA ILE A 50 -4.43 3.85 -6.68
C ILE A 50 -5.23 3.03 -7.70
N PRO A 51 -6.30 3.57 -8.33
CA PRO A 51 -7.20 2.76 -9.18
C PRO A 51 -6.50 2.09 -10.36
N ALA A 52 -5.46 2.73 -10.91
CA ALA A 52 -4.68 2.18 -12.01
C ALA A 52 -3.77 0.99 -11.61
N ALA A 53 -3.57 0.77 -10.31
CA ALA A 53 -2.71 -0.27 -9.75
C ALA A 53 -3.49 -1.45 -9.14
N PHE A 54 -4.82 -1.47 -9.29
CA PHE A 54 -5.64 -2.56 -8.76
C PHE A 54 -5.29 -3.88 -9.46
N PRO A 55 -4.97 -4.95 -8.69
CA PRO A 55 -4.79 -6.29 -9.24
C PRO A 55 -6.06 -6.73 -10.01
N ARG A 56 -5.87 -7.48 -11.10
CA ARG A 56 -6.94 -8.07 -11.91
C ARG A 56 -6.85 -9.58 -11.91
#